data_AF-A0A848LUP4-F1
#
_entry.id   AF-A0A848LUP4-F1
#
_cell.length_a   1.000
_cell.length_b   1.000
_cell.length_c   1.000
_cell.angle_alpha   90.00
_cell.angle_beta   90.00
_cell.angle_gamma   90.00
#
_symmetry.space_group_name_H-M   'P 1'
#
loop_
_entity.id
_entity.type
_entity.pdbx_description
1 polymer ?
#
loop_
_entity_poly.entity_id
_entity_poly.type
_entity_poly.pdbx_seq_one_letter_code
_entity_poly.pdbx_strand_id
1 'polypeptide(L)'
;MEGSPRWSWPLAALVTWVVGIQISEAVATVGLAGCMLTALWAARRAGRQAFMAGLREWWPLALLLGWALLAPTLAGRPPSGSGVARLVDWVAIPAAVWALGAVGPRGARVLLGVAGGVLVLSSLIAGLQHFGIWPQPETLTPLMPFKVSLLRVYEPIPGAEGRFMGGGLLFHRLKFAHVSALVILALLAFGLRARGRQRVLALSAAVVGLGAVLVFPYARAASAALVASCVAVLVLGSPRRKLALLLGGLLAVGAVG
;
A
#
# COMPACT_ATOMS: atom_id res chain seq x y z
N MET A 1 -12.88 -28.62 12.29
CA MET A 1 -11.50 -28.27 12.71
C MET A 1 -10.79 -27.61 11.53
N GLU A 2 -10.86 -26.28 11.43
CA GLU A 2 -10.12 -25.56 10.41
C GLU A 2 -8.64 -25.53 10.79
N GLY A 3 -7.82 -26.31 10.09
CA GLY A 3 -6.37 -26.33 10.29
C GLY A 3 -5.78 -24.92 10.20
N SER A 4 -4.81 -24.65 11.06
CA SER A 4 -4.07 -23.38 11.10
C SER A 4 -3.58 -23.00 9.70
N PRO A 5 -3.56 -21.69 9.35
CA PRO A 5 -3.06 -21.26 8.06
C PRO A 5 -1.59 -21.70 7.94
N ARG A 6 -1.32 -22.62 7.01
CA ARG A 6 0.06 -22.97 6.65
C ARG A 6 0.66 -21.78 5.91
N TRP A 7 1.69 -21.17 6.49
CA TRP A 7 2.44 -20.11 5.84
C TRP A 7 3.08 -20.64 4.56
N SER A 8 2.59 -20.14 3.42
CA SER A 8 3.20 -20.39 2.11
C SER A 8 4.16 -19.25 1.78
N TRP A 9 5.17 -19.53 0.96
CA TRP A 9 6.12 -18.50 0.49
C TRP A 9 5.42 -17.27 -0.13
N PRO A 10 4.42 -17.41 -1.03
CA PRO A 10 3.71 -16.25 -1.59
C PRO A 10 3.01 -15.41 -0.53
N LEU A 11 2.40 -16.05 0.47
CA LEU A 11 1.72 -15.35 1.57
C LEU A 11 2.73 -14.61 2.45
N ALA A 12 3.85 -15.26 2.79
CA ALA A 12 4.92 -14.62 3.56
C ALA A 12 5.50 -13.40 2.81
N ALA A 13 5.77 -13.52 1.51
CA ALA A 13 6.26 -12.42 0.69
C ALA A 13 5.27 -11.24 0.65
N LEU A 14 3.97 -11.52 0.45
CA LEU A 14 2.94 -10.49 0.46
C LEU A 14 2.76 -9.83 1.83
N VAL A 15 2.76 -10.61 2.90
CA VAL A 15 2.67 -10.08 4.27
C VAL A 15 3.90 -9.21 4.56
N THR A 16 5.10 -9.70 4.30
CA THR A 16 6.33 -8.93 4.48
C THR A 16 6.31 -7.64 3.65
N TRP A 17 5.81 -7.70 2.41
CA TRP A 17 5.67 -6.52 1.58
C TRP A 17 4.66 -5.53 2.17
N VAL A 18 3.43 -5.97 2.48
CA VAL A 18 2.33 -5.14 2.99
C VAL A 18 2.61 -4.54 4.38
N VAL A 19 3.27 -5.30 5.24
CA VAL A 19 3.76 -4.80 6.52
C VAL A 19 4.92 -3.83 6.28
N GLY A 20 5.90 -4.24 5.49
CA GLY A 20 7.09 -3.46 5.19
C GLY A 20 6.78 -2.09 4.58
N ILE A 21 5.87 -1.99 3.63
CA ILE A 21 5.48 -0.70 3.05
C ILE A 21 4.85 0.27 4.06
N GLN A 22 4.33 -0.25 5.18
CA GLN A 22 3.84 0.57 6.29
C GLN A 22 4.92 0.85 7.34
N ILE A 23 5.97 0.01 7.44
CA ILE A 23 6.94 0.07 8.56
C ILE A 23 8.42 0.19 8.23
N SER A 24 8.87 -0.09 7.02
CA SER A 24 10.30 -0.04 6.67
C SER A 24 10.47 -0.28 5.18
N GLU A 25 11.16 0.64 4.50
CA GLU A 25 11.52 0.46 3.09
C GLU A 25 12.37 -0.79 2.86
N ALA A 26 13.25 -1.14 3.79
CA ALA A 26 14.07 -2.35 3.70
C ALA A 26 13.18 -3.61 3.75
N VAL A 27 12.25 -3.66 4.71
CA VAL A 27 11.31 -4.79 4.82
C VAL A 27 10.39 -4.85 3.60
N ALA A 28 9.90 -3.70 3.12
CA ALA A 28 9.12 -3.61 1.89
C ALA A 28 9.90 -4.16 0.70
N THR A 29 11.17 -3.80 0.56
CA THR A 29 12.03 -4.23 -0.54
C THR A 29 12.25 -5.75 -0.52
N VAL A 30 12.48 -6.33 0.67
CA VAL A 30 12.59 -7.79 0.84
C VAL A 30 11.28 -8.49 0.46
N GLY A 31 10.14 -7.98 0.92
CA GLY A 31 8.83 -8.52 0.57
C GLY A 31 8.53 -8.43 -0.93
N LEU A 32 8.87 -7.29 -1.55
CA LEU A 32 8.76 -7.08 -3.00
C LEU A 32 9.62 -8.08 -3.78
N ALA A 33 10.88 -8.25 -3.40
CA ALA A 33 11.75 -9.24 -4.02
C ALA A 33 11.12 -10.65 -3.94
N GLY A 34 10.55 -11.02 -2.80
CA GLY A 34 9.79 -12.27 -2.65
C GLY A 34 8.57 -12.37 -3.57
N CYS A 35 7.82 -11.28 -3.76
CA CYS A 35 6.69 -11.21 -4.68
C CYS A 35 7.14 -11.37 -6.13
N MET A 36 8.24 -10.71 -6.53
CA MET A 36 8.82 -10.83 -7.86
C MET A 36 9.31 -12.25 -8.14
N LEU A 37 10.00 -12.88 -7.19
CA LEU A 37 10.42 -14.29 -7.32
C LEU A 37 9.23 -15.22 -7.47
N THR A 38 8.15 -14.98 -6.72
CA THR A 38 6.90 -15.73 -6.85
C THR A 38 6.28 -15.55 -8.23
N ALA A 39 6.23 -14.30 -8.73
CA ALA A 39 5.71 -13.98 -10.05
C ALA A 39 6.54 -14.65 -11.16
N LEU A 40 7.88 -14.63 -11.07
CA LEU A 40 8.78 -15.31 -12.01
C LEU A 40 8.63 -16.83 -11.98
N TRP A 41 8.43 -17.41 -10.80
CA TRP A 41 8.17 -18.83 -10.67
C TRP A 41 6.82 -19.23 -11.28
N ALA A 42 5.77 -18.45 -11.02
CA ALA A 42 4.46 -18.64 -11.63
C ALA A 42 4.50 -18.47 -13.15
N ALA A 43 5.24 -17.47 -13.65
CA ALA A 43 5.50 -17.24 -15.06
C ALA A 43 6.10 -18.47 -15.76
N ARG A 44 7.14 -19.05 -15.14
CA ARG A 44 7.83 -20.23 -15.66
C ARG A 44 6.88 -21.41 -15.82
N ARG A 45 5.93 -21.58 -14.89
CA ARG A 45 4.91 -22.64 -14.96
C ARG A 45 3.82 -22.36 -15.98
N ALA A 46 3.38 -21.11 -16.10
CA ALA A 46 2.33 -20.71 -17.04
C ALA A 46 2.79 -20.68 -18.51
N GLY A 47 4.11 -20.63 -18.75
CA GLY A 47 4.69 -20.56 -20.08
C GLY A 47 4.78 -19.14 -20.65
N ARG A 48 5.66 -18.95 -21.64
CA ARG A 48 6.03 -17.63 -22.18
C ARG A 48 4.83 -16.86 -22.74
N GLN A 49 3.91 -17.54 -23.43
CA GLN A 49 2.75 -16.85 -24.04
C GLN A 49 1.80 -16.29 -22.99
N ALA A 50 1.47 -17.05 -21.95
CA ALA A 50 0.63 -16.57 -20.84
C ALA A 50 1.29 -15.43 -20.07
N PHE A 51 2.62 -15.52 -19.86
CA PHE A 51 3.40 -14.46 -19.23
C PHE A 51 3.36 -13.16 -20.05
N MET A 52 3.63 -13.23 -21.35
CA MET A 52 3.65 -12.05 -22.23
C MET A 52 2.25 -11.45 -22.40
N ALA A 53 1.20 -12.28 -22.46
CA ALA A 53 -0.18 -11.81 -22.43
C ALA A 53 -0.47 -11.05 -21.13
N GLY A 54 -0.06 -11.59 -19.98
CA GLY A 54 -0.22 -10.94 -18.69
C GLY A 54 0.55 -9.62 -18.56
N LEU A 55 1.77 -9.53 -19.12
CA LEU A 55 2.57 -8.29 -19.19
C LEU A 55 1.92 -7.24 -20.08
N ARG A 56 1.40 -7.64 -21.25
CA ARG A 56 0.69 -6.72 -22.17
C ARG A 56 -0.46 -6.04 -21.46
N GLU A 57 -1.16 -6.73 -20.56
CA GLU A 57 -2.27 -6.14 -19.79
C GLU A 57 -1.84 -5.05 -18.79
N TRP A 58 -0.54 -4.86 -18.54
CA TRP A 58 0.00 -3.80 -17.68
C TRP A 58 0.54 -2.60 -18.48
N TRP A 59 0.31 -2.52 -19.80
CA TRP A 59 0.74 -1.39 -20.62
C TRP A 59 0.28 -0.01 -20.11
N PRO A 60 -0.93 0.18 -19.51
CA PRO A 60 -1.32 1.50 -19.01
C PRO A 60 -0.49 1.93 -17.81
N LEU A 61 -0.09 0.97 -16.96
CA LEU A 61 0.82 1.22 -15.85
C LEU A 61 2.19 1.60 -16.41
N ALA A 62 2.69 0.90 -17.42
CA ALA A 62 3.95 1.25 -18.07
C ALA A 62 3.93 2.66 -18.66
N LEU A 63 2.82 3.09 -19.27
CA LEU A 63 2.64 4.46 -19.73
C LEU A 63 2.60 5.48 -18.59
N LEU A 64 1.88 5.17 -17.51
CA LEU A 64 1.86 6.05 -16.33
C LEU A 64 3.26 6.23 -15.76
N LEU A 65 4.04 5.15 -15.64
CA LEU A 65 5.42 5.20 -15.16
C LEU A 65 6.33 5.97 -16.12
N GLY A 66 6.20 5.70 -17.42
CA GLY A 66 6.93 6.42 -18.46
C GLY A 66 6.63 7.92 -18.41
N TRP A 67 5.35 8.30 -18.30
CA TRP A 67 4.94 9.69 -18.17
C TRP A 67 5.43 10.34 -16.87
N ALA A 68 5.36 9.63 -15.74
CA ALA A 68 5.81 10.13 -14.45
C ALA A 68 7.34 10.37 -14.40
N LEU A 69 8.11 9.68 -15.24
CA LEU A 69 9.54 9.95 -15.44
C LEU A 69 9.77 11.07 -16.48
N LEU A 70 9.01 11.05 -17.57
CA LEU A 70 9.21 11.92 -18.71
C LEU A 70 8.75 13.35 -18.43
N ALA A 71 7.56 13.55 -17.86
CA ALA A 71 6.98 14.88 -17.66
C ALA A 71 7.82 15.81 -16.78
N PRO A 72 8.38 15.37 -15.63
CA PRO A 72 9.31 16.20 -14.87
C PRO A 72 10.58 16.53 -15.66
N THR A 73 11.12 15.55 -16.41
CA THR A 73 12.33 15.72 -17.22
C THR A 73 12.12 16.76 -18.32
N LEU A 74 10.98 16.69 -19.02
CA LEU A 74 10.59 17.68 -20.04
C LEU A 74 10.37 19.08 -19.44
N ALA A 75 10.03 19.17 -18.16
CA ALA A 75 9.92 20.42 -17.42
C ALA A 75 11.26 20.89 -16.80
N GLY A 76 12.39 20.30 -17.20
CA GLY A 76 13.73 20.65 -16.69
C GLY A 76 14.02 20.17 -15.28
N ARG A 77 13.22 19.24 -14.73
CA ARG A 77 13.36 18.69 -13.39
C ARG A 77 13.59 17.18 -13.46
N PRO A 78 14.85 16.71 -13.62
CA PRO A 78 15.12 15.28 -13.72
C PRO A 78 14.61 14.53 -12.47
N PRO A 79 14.14 13.27 -12.62
CA PRO A 79 13.58 12.50 -11.52
C PRO A 79 14.65 12.26 -10.45
N SER A 80 14.34 12.63 -9.21
CA SER A 80 15.20 12.35 -8.07
C SER A 80 15.17 10.86 -7.71
N GLY A 81 16.20 10.37 -7.01
CA GLY A 81 16.21 8.99 -6.51
C GLY A 81 14.97 8.62 -5.68
N SER A 82 14.43 9.57 -4.90
CA SER A 82 13.17 9.39 -4.16
C SER A 82 11.93 9.30 -5.06
N GLY A 83 11.93 10.00 -6.20
CA GLY A 83 10.90 9.90 -7.22
C GLY A 83 10.92 8.54 -7.91
N VAL A 84 12.12 8.06 -8.28
CA VAL A 84 12.31 6.73 -8.88
C VAL A 84 11.91 5.62 -7.90
N ALA A 85 12.33 5.70 -6.64
CA ALA A 85 11.97 4.71 -5.61
C ALA A 85 10.45 4.56 -5.43
N ARG A 86 9.70 5.66 -5.52
CA ARG A 86 8.23 5.62 -5.51
C ARG A 86 7.62 4.97 -6.74
N LEU A 87 8.22 5.17 -7.91
CA LEU A 87 7.75 4.53 -9.15
C LEU A 87 7.99 3.02 -9.13
N VAL A 88 9.03 2.56 -8.43
CA VAL A 88 9.27 1.12 -8.20
C VAL A 88 8.14 0.49 -7.36
N ASP A 89 7.55 1.22 -6.41
CA ASP A 89 6.40 0.72 -5.63
C ASP A 89 5.16 0.45 -6.52
N TRP A 90 5.04 1.11 -7.67
CA TRP A 90 3.98 0.83 -8.64
C TRP A 90 4.27 -0.43 -9.48
N VAL A 91 5.54 -0.69 -9.80
CA VAL A 91 5.99 -1.93 -10.45
C VAL A 91 5.75 -3.15 -9.53
N ALA A 92 5.75 -2.93 -8.22
CA ALA A 92 5.43 -3.95 -7.23
C ALA A 92 3.99 -4.49 -7.35
N ILE A 93 3.05 -3.67 -7.82
CA ILE A 93 1.62 -4.03 -7.86
C ILE A 93 1.39 -5.25 -8.77
N PRO A 94 1.87 -5.29 -10.04
CA PRO A 94 1.80 -6.50 -10.87
C PRO A 94 2.34 -7.77 -10.20
N ALA A 95 3.52 -7.67 -9.59
CA ALA A 95 4.16 -8.80 -8.91
C ALA A 95 3.34 -9.28 -7.71
N ALA A 96 2.82 -8.35 -6.91
CA ALA A 96 1.95 -8.64 -5.78
C ALA A 96 0.62 -9.28 -6.23
N VAL A 97 0.01 -8.80 -7.32
CA VAL A 97 -1.22 -9.40 -7.88
C VAL A 97 -0.98 -10.86 -8.29
N TRP A 98 0.16 -11.15 -8.90
CA TRP A 98 0.51 -12.52 -9.27
C TRP A 98 0.82 -13.40 -8.06
N ALA A 99 1.56 -12.88 -7.10
CA ALA A 99 1.80 -13.56 -5.84
C ALA A 99 0.47 -13.86 -5.12
N LEU A 100 -0.48 -12.92 -5.15
CA LEU A 100 -1.81 -13.09 -4.57
C LEU A 100 -2.61 -14.18 -5.29
N GLY A 101 -2.48 -14.29 -6.61
CA GLY A 101 -3.07 -15.39 -7.39
C GLY A 101 -2.56 -16.78 -6.99
N ALA A 102 -1.34 -16.85 -6.43
CA ALA A 102 -0.79 -18.08 -5.86
C ALA A 102 -1.21 -18.32 -4.39
N VAL A 103 -1.90 -17.37 -3.77
CA VAL A 103 -2.43 -17.48 -2.40
C VAL A 103 -3.89 -17.91 -2.43
N GLY A 104 -4.19 -19.04 -1.78
CA GLY A 104 -5.57 -19.50 -1.64
C GLY A 104 -6.44 -18.56 -0.77
N PRO A 105 -7.77 -18.71 -0.78
CA PRO A 105 -8.71 -17.80 -0.09
C PRO A 105 -8.46 -17.62 1.41
N ARG A 106 -7.93 -18.64 2.10
CA ARG A 106 -7.53 -18.55 3.51
C ARG A 106 -6.35 -17.60 3.71
N GLY A 107 -5.31 -17.71 2.87
CA GLY A 107 -4.15 -16.82 2.94
C GLY A 107 -4.51 -15.38 2.58
N ALA A 108 -5.41 -15.17 1.62
CA ALA A 108 -5.90 -13.83 1.29
C ALA A 108 -6.61 -13.17 2.48
N ARG A 109 -7.40 -13.95 3.25
CA ARG A 109 -8.02 -13.46 4.50
C ARG A 109 -7.00 -13.13 5.57
N VAL A 110 -5.94 -13.94 5.73
CA VAL A 110 -4.83 -13.65 6.65
C VAL A 110 -4.12 -12.36 6.25
N LEU A 111 -3.79 -12.21 4.95
CA LEU A 111 -3.16 -11.01 4.41
C LEU A 111 -4.00 -9.76 4.70
N LEU A 112 -5.30 -9.80 4.45
CA LEU A 112 -6.21 -8.68 4.73
C LEU A 112 -6.31 -8.39 6.23
N GLY A 113 -6.36 -9.42 7.07
CA GLY A 113 -6.35 -9.25 8.53
C GLY A 113 -5.08 -8.56 9.02
N VAL A 114 -3.91 -8.99 8.53
CA VAL A 114 -2.62 -8.36 8.84
C VAL A 114 -2.57 -6.93 8.31
N ALA A 115 -2.96 -6.71 7.06
CA ALA A 115 -2.98 -5.39 6.44
C ALA A 115 -3.85 -4.41 7.22
N GLY A 116 -5.06 -4.83 7.61
CA GLY A 116 -5.98 -4.04 8.41
C GLY A 116 -5.48 -3.77 9.83
N GLY A 117 -4.90 -4.77 10.49
CA GLY A 117 -4.30 -4.59 11.82
C GLY A 117 -3.16 -3.56 11.80
N VAL A 118 -2.25 -3.67 10.82
CA VAL A 118 -1.14 -2.71 10.66
C VAL A 118 -1.63 -1.34 10.25
N LEU A 119 -2.66 -1.23 9.40
CA LEU A 119 -3.28 0.05 9.04
C LEU A 119 -3.86 0.76 10.27
N VAL A 120 -4.62 0.05 11.09
CA VAL A 120 -5.21 0.61 12.31
C VAL A 120 -4.10 1.07 13.26
N LEU A 121 -3.12 0.22 13.52
CA LEU A 121 -2.00 0.54 14.40
C LEU A 121 -1.21 1.75 13.89
N SER A 122 -0.94 1.80 12.59
CA SER A 122 -0.25 2.92 11.95
C SER A 122 -1.07 4.21 12.01
N SER A 123 -2.38 4.13 11.85
CA SER A 123 -3.30 5.27 11.96
C SER A 123 -3.33 5.84 13.39
N LEU A 124 -3.35 4.96 14.40
CA LEU A 124 -3.29 5.36 15.81
C LEU A 124 -1.97 6.07 16.13
N ILE A 125 -0.85 5.51 15.69
CA ILE A 125 0.49 6.11 15.86
C ILE A 125 0.59 7.46 15.16
N ALA A 126 0.09 7.57 13.93
CA ALA A 126 0.03 8.83 13.21
C ALA A 126 -0.81 9.87 13.97
N GLY A 127 -1.90 9.45 14.61
CA GLY A 127 -2.70 10.31 15.50
C GLY A 127 -1.90 10.84 16.69
N LEU A 128 -1.20 9.96 17.41
CA LEU A 128 -0.35 10.37 18.53
C LEU A 128 0.71 11.39 18.11
N GLN A 129 1.33 11.19 16.93
CA GLN A 129 2.32 12.10 16.34
C GLN A 129 1.70 13.45 15.94
N HIS A 130 0.54 13.41 15.28
CA HIS A 130 -0.14 14.60 14.78
C HIS A 130 -0.66 15.49 15.91
N PHE A 131 -1.19 14.90 16.98
CA PHE A 131 -1.75 15.64 18.11
C PHE A 131 -0.73 15.97 19.21
N GLY A 132 0.55 15.63 19.03
CA GLY A 132 1.62 15.97 19.97
C GLY A 132 1.58 15.18 21.29
N ILE A 133 0.92 14.03 21.29
CA ILE A 133 0.90 13.07 22.41
C ILE A 133 2.09 12.11 22.31
N TRP A 134 2.77 12.11 21.16
CA TRP A 134 3.94 11.26 20.91
C TRP A 134 5.11 11.63 21.84
N PRO A 135 5.88 10.63 22.34
CA PRO A 135 7.03 10.87 23.19
C PRO A 135 8.03 11.83 22.56
N GLN A 136 8.72 12.61 23.39
CA GLN A 136 9.76 13.53 22.92
C GLN A 136 10.98 12.74 22.37
N PRO A 137 11.76 13.33 21.45
CA PRO A 137 12.93 12.68 20.86
C PRO A 137 13.88 12.10 21.91
N GLU A 138 14.07 12.80 23.02
CA GLU A 138 14.98 12.45 24.10
C GLU A 138 14.58 11.11 24.75
N THR A 139 13.27 10.83 24.82
CA THR A 139 12.71 9.59 25.38
C THR A 139 13.03 8.36 24.52
N LEU A 140 13.18 8.53 23.20
CA LEU A 140 13.48 7.43 22.27
C LEU A 140 14.97 7.32 21.91
N THR A 141 15.82 8.18 22.48
CA THR A 141 17.28 8.17 22.31
C THR A 141 17.94 6.81 22.56
N PRO A 142 17.55 6.03 23.59
CA PRO A 142 18.13 4.71 23.82
C PRO A 142 17.83 3.71 22.68
N LEU A 143 16.78 3.94 21.90
CA LEU A 143 16.36 3.12 20.76
C LEU A 143 16.98 3.60 19.44
N MET A 144 17.86 4.61 19.48
CA MET A 144 18.49 5.21 18.30
C MET A 144 19.53 4.38 17.53
N PRO A 145 20.13 3.23 17.94
CA PRO A 145 21.07 2.54 17.05
C PRO A 145 20.49 2.17 15.67
N PHE A 146 19.16 2.20 15.50
CA PHE A 146 18.45 2.11 14.22
C PHE A 146 18.24 3.48 13.51
N LYS A 147 19.27 4.35 13.52
CA LYS A 147 19.26 5.82 13.26
C LYS A 147 18.56 6.34 12.00
N VAL A 148 18.48 5.58 10.92
CA VAL A 148 18.11 6.14 9.59
C VAL A 148 16.63 6.57 9.52
N SER A 149 15.85 6.17 10.52
CA SER A 149 14.40 6.24 10.44
C SER A 149 13.82 7.28 11.42
N LEU A 150 14.32 7.35 12.68
CA LEU A 150 13.78 8.19 13.77
C LEU A 150 13.60 9.69 13.45
N LEU A 151 14.54 10.29 12.70
CA LEU A 151 14.49 11.71 12.34
C LEU A 151 13.26 12.10 11.51
N ARG A 152 12.68 11.16 10.74
CA ARG A 152 11.50 11.44 9.92
C ARG A 152 10.18 11.38 10.69
N VAL A 153 10.13 10.78 11.88
CA VAL A 153 8.92 10.85 12.74
C VAL A 153 8.80 12.21 13.38
N TYR A 154 9.92 12.87 13.67
CA TYR A 154 9.96 14.18 14.31
C TYR A 154 9.99 15.34 13.31
N GLU A 155 9.63 15.10 12.04
CA GLU A 155 9.47 16.18 11.08
C GLU A 155 8.30 17.08 11.53
N PRO A 156 8.54 18.35 11.85
CA PRO A 156 7.53 19.20 12.47
C PRO A 156 6.43 19.59 11.49
N ILE A 157 5.22 19.79 12.01
CA ILE A 157 4.15 20.44 11.24
C ILE A 157 4.44 21.95 11.19
N PRO A 158 4.54 22.58 9.99
CA PRO A 158 4.75 24.02 9.89
C PRO A 158 3.69 24.79 10.67
N GLY A 159 4.14 25.67 11.57
CA GLY A 159 3.26 26.49 12.41
C GLY A 159 2.62 25.77 13.60
N ALA A 160 3.04 24.56 13.96
CA ALA A 160 2.56 23.87 15.16
C ALA A 160 3.70 23.20 15.94
N GLU A 161 4.06 23.78 17.09
CA GLU A 161 5.08 23.24 17.99
C GLU A 161 4.63 21.93 18.64
N GLY A 162 5.59 21.01 18.83
CA GLY A 162 5.36 19.71 19.47
C GLY A 162 4.47 18.74 18.67
N ARG A 163 4.11 19.08 17.43
CA ARG A 163 3.32 18.23 16.54
C ARG A 163 4.15 17.80 15.33
N PHE A 164 3.96 16.57 14.89
CA PHE A 164 4.80 15.99 13.85
C PHE A 164 4.00 15.47 12.66
N MET A 165 4.59 15.53 11.46
CA MET A 165 4.04 15.06 10.18
C MET A 165 3.99 13.52 10.06
N GLY A 166 3.66 12.85 11.16
CA GLY A 166 3.72 11.42 11.39
C GLY A 166 3.23 10.52 10.24
N GLY A 167 3.91 9.40 10.01
CA GLY A 167 3.68 8.51 8.87
C GLY A 167 3.37 7.06 9.23
N GLY A 168 2.92 6.79 10.45
CA GLY A 168 2.68 5.43 10.95
C GLY A 168 3.90 4.77 11.62
N LEU A 169 3.76 3.47 11.92
CA LEU A 169 4.73 2.69 12.68
C LEU A 169 6.01 2.56 11.86
N LEU A 170 7.11 3.20 12.26
CA LEU A 170 8.43 3.15 11.60
C LEU A 170 8.53 3.75 10.15
N PHE A 171 8.14 5.02 9.95
CA PHE A 171 8.88 5.97 9.09
C PHE A 171 8.73 5.95 7.55
N HIS A 172 7.52 6.08 6.98
CA HIS A 172 7.43 6.72 5.65
C HIS A 172 6.06 7.37 5.36
N ARG A 173 5.92 8.67 5.67
CA ARG A 173 4.71 9.50 5.42
C ARG A 173 4.08 9.30 4.05
N LEU A 174 4.91 9.08 3.03
CA LEU A 174 4.49 9.01 1.63
C LEU A 174 4.21 7.59 1.13
N LYS A 175 4.70 6.54 1.82
CA LYS A 175 4.27 5.16 1.53
C LYS A 175 3.01 4.84 2.31
N PHE A 176 2.90 5.33 3.54
CA PHE A 176 1.68 5.25 4.34
C PHE A 176 0.48 5.76 3.56
N ALA A 177 0.54 6.94 2.96
CA ALA A 177 -0.62 7.51 2.28
C ALA A 177 -1.04 6.79 0.97
N HIS A 178 -0.09 6.35 0.15
CA HIS A 178 -0.39 5.62 -1.09
C HIS A 178 -0.86 4.20 -0.82
N VAL A 179 -0.20 3.49 0.10
CA VAL A 179 -0.54 2.10 0.38
C VAL A 179 -1.79 2.00 1.24
N SER A 180 -1.95 2.86 2.24
CA SER A 180 -3.13 2.84 3.10
C SER A 180 -4.40 2.97 2.28
N ALA A 181 -4.41 3.80 1.24
CA ALA A 181 -5.55 3.89 0.33
C ALA A 181 -5.83 2.57 -0.41
N LEU A 182 -4.82 1.84 -0.90
CA LEU A 182 -5.02 0.50 -1.47
C LEU A 182 -5.56 -0.51 -0.44
N VAL A 183 -5.03 -0.48 0.79
CA VAL A 183 -5.46 -1.37 1.88
C VAL A 183 -6.89 -1.04 2.31
N ILE A 184 -7.24 0.23 2.45
CA ILE A 184 -8.60 0.71 2.73
C ILE A 184 -9.57 0.20 1.67
N LEU A 185 -9.25 0.38 0.39
CA LEU A 185 -10.08 -0.10 -0.72
C LEU A 185 -10.25 -1.63 -0.69
N ALA A 186 -9.17 -2.37 -0.42
CA ALA A 186 -9.22 -3.82 -0.31
C ALA A 186 -10.09 -4.29 0.88
N LEU A 187 -10.00 -3.60 2.02
CA LEU A 187 -10.79 -3.88 3.22
C LEU A 187 -12.27 -3.54 3.02
N LEU A 188 -12.60 -2.43 2.36
CA LEU A 188 -13.97 -2.09 1.98
C LEU A 188 -14.55 -3.16 1.04
N ALA A 189 -13.81 -3.49 -0.03
CA ALA A 189 -14.22 -4.48 -0.99
C ALA A 189 -14.44 -5.86 -0.39
N PHE A 190 -13.58 -6.27 0.55
CA PHE A 190 -13.76 -7.51 1.29
C PHE A 190 -14.92 -7.43 2.28
N GLY A 191 -14.99 -6.36 3.08
CA GLY A 191 -15.99 -6.17 4.13
C GLY A 191 -17.43 -6.16 3.60
N LEU A 192 -17.66 -5.55 2.43
CA LEU A 192 -18.99 -5.52 1.80
C LEU A 192 -19.47 -6.89 1.30
N ARG A 193 -18.56 -7.85 1.05
CA ARG A 193 -18.90 -9.21 0.62
C ARG A 193 -18.86 -10.22 1.76
N ALA A 194 -18.10 -9.93 2.81
CA ALA A 194 -17.98 -10.78 3.98
C ALA A 194 -19.26 -10.79 4.83
N ARG A 195 -19.37 -11.77 5.73
CA ARG A 195 -20.47 -11.89 6.71
C ARG A 195 -19.93 -11.98 8.14
N GLY A 196 -20.77 -11.66 9.12
CA GLY A 196 -20.45 -11.77 10.54
C GLY A 196 -19.24 -10.93 10.98
N ARG A 197 -18.43 -11.48 11.89
CA ARG A 197 -17.28 -10.79 12.50
C ARG A 197 -16.25 -10.30 11.48
N GLN A 198 -16.04 -11.02 10.38
CA GLN A 198 -15.06 -10.63 9.36
C GLN A 198 -15.46 -9.34 8.63
N ARG A 199 -16.75 -9.16 8.36
CA ARG A 199 -17.29 -7.92 7.80
C ARG A 199 -17.06 -6.75 8.74
N VAL A 200 -17.40 -6.92 10.01
CA VAL A 200 -17.24 -5.87 11.02
C VAL A 200 -15.78 -5.44 11.12
N LEU A 201 -14.85 -6.40 11.30
CA LEU A 201 -13.42 -6.09 11.44
C LEU A 201 -12.86 -5.37 10.21
N ALA A 202 -13.21 -5.83 9.00
CA ALA A 202 -12.71 -5.22 7.78
C ALA A 202 -13.26 -3.81 7.56
N LEU A 203 -14.57 -3.60 7.77
CA LEU A 203 -15.19 -2.28 7.61
C LEU A 203 -14.70 -1.31 8.70
N SER A 204 -14.57 -1.76 9.95
CA SER A 204 -14.00 -0.93 11.02
C SER A 204 -12.57 -0.48 10.71
N ALA A 205 -11.71 -1.39 10.25
CA ALA A 205 -10.34 -1.04 9.86
C ALA A 205 -10.30 -0.06 8.68
N ALA A 206 -11.19 -0.23 7.69
CA ALA A 206 -11.33 0.70 6.58
C ALA A 206 -11.80 2.10 7.03
N VAL A 207 -12.79 2.18 7.93
CA VAL A 207 -13.28 3.44 8.49
C VAL A 207 -12.18 4.18 9.25
N VAL A 208 -11.40 3.46 10.07
CA VAL A 208 -10.24 4.06 10.76
C VAL A 208 -9.24 4.62 9.76
N GLY A 209 -8.90 3.86 8.71
CA GLY A 209 -8.00 4.33 7.66
C GLY A 209 -8.53 5.54 6.90
N LEU A 210 -9.82 5.57 6.55
CA LEU A 210 -10.46 6.73 5.92
C LEU A 210 -10.42 7.96 6.84
N GLY A 211 -10.75 7.78 8.11
CA GLY A 211 -10.66 8.83 9.12
C GLY A 211 -9.24 9.40 9.21
N ALA A 212 -8.22 8.53 9.24
CA ALA A 212 -6.82 8.95 9.22
C ALA A 212 -6.47 9.76 7.96
N VAL A 213 -6.89 9.31 6.77
CA VAL A 213 -6.66 10.06 5.52
C VAL A 213 -7.33 11.44 5.57
N LEU A 214 -8.55 11.56 6.10
CA LEU A 214 -9.28 12.82 6.19
C LEU A 214 -8.67 13.79 7.21
N VAL A 215 -8.25 13.28 8.37
CA VAL A 215 -7.69 14.08 9.47
C VAL A 215 -6.28 14.58 9.12
N PHE A 216 -5.48 13.78 8.41
CA PHE A 216 -4.07 14.09 8.17
C PHE A 216 -3.84 14.75 6.79
N PRO A 217 -3.50 16.05 6.71
CA PRO A 217 -3.37 16.78 5.44
C PRO A 217 -2.37 16.18 4.46
N TYR A 218 -1.27 15.65 4.97
CA TYR A 218 -0.20 15.00 4.19
C TYR A 218 -0.63 13.65 3.60
N ALA A 219 -1.64 12.99 4.19
CA ALA A 219 -2.20 11.76 3.65
C ALA A 219 -3.14 12.04 2.48
N ARG A 220 -3.94 13.12 2.55
CA ARG A 220 -4.93 13.50 1.51
C ARG A 220 -4.33 13.65 0.11
N ALA A 221 -3.23 14.40 -0.02
CA ALA A 221 -2.63 14.68 -1.33
C ALA A 221 -2.12 13.41 -2.03
N ALA A 222 -1.50 12.51 -1.27
CA ALA A 222 -1.00 11.24 -1.79
C ALA A 222 -2.15 10.25 -2.06
N SER A 223 -3.18 10.20 -1.21
CA SER A 223 -4.37 9.37 -1.48
C SER A 223 -5.15 9.84 -2.72
N ALA A 224 -5.26 11.15 -2.96
CA ALA A 224 -5.87 11.70 -4.17
C ALA A 224 -5.08 11.32 -5.43
N ALA A 225 -3.74 11.42 -5.39
CA ALA A 225 -2.88 11.03 -6.50
C ALA A 225 -3.00 9.53 -6.82
N LEU A 226 -3.11 8.67 -5.79
CA LEU A 226 -3.34 7.25 -5.99
C LEU A 226 -4.71 6.97 -6.61
N VAL A 227 -5.79 7.56 -6.09
CA VAL A 227 -7.15 7.35 -6.63
C VAL A 227 -7.21 7.76 -8.10
N ALA A 228 -6.67 8.93 -8.45
CA ALA A 228 -6.59 9.38 -9.83
C ALA A 228 -5.77 8.41 -10.71
N SER A 229 -4.65 7.91 -10.21
CA SER A 229 -3.80 6.95 -10.93
C SER A 229 -4.49 5.60 -11.12
N CYS A 230 -5.22 5.11 -10.11
CA CYS A 230 -6.02 3.89 -10.20
C CYS A 230 -7.17 4.02 -11.20
N VAL A 231 -7.88 5.17 -11.21
CA VAL A 231 -8.92 5.47 -12.19
C VAL A 231 -8.36 5.55 -13.61
N ALA A 232 -7.19 6.19 -13.80
CA ALA A 232 -6.53 6.23 -15.10
C ALA A 232 -6.15 4.83 -15.61
N VAL A 233 -5.55 3.98 -14.75
CA VAL A 233 -5.19 2.59 -15.10
C VAL A 233 -6.44 1.74 -15.38
N LEU A 234 -7.54 2.02 -14.69
CA LEU A 234 -8.86 1.40 -14.87
C LEU A 234 -9.49 1.69 -16.24
N VAL A 235 -9.51 2.97 -16.60
CA VAL A 235 -10.11 3.47 -17.83
C VAL A 235 -9.34 2.95 -19.05
N LEU A 236 -8.02 2.84 -18.93
CA LEU A 236 -7.12 2.39 -19.99
C LEU A 236 -6.95 0.85 -20.07
N GLY A 237 -7.52 0.08 -19.12
CA GLY A 237 -7.33 -1.37 -18.98
C GLY A 237 -8.40 -2.27 -19.66
N SER A 238 -8.05 -3.55 -19.89
CA SER A 238 -8.91 -4.54 -20.57
C SER A 238 -10.17 -4.94 -19.77
N PRO A 239 -11.26 -5.41 -20.43
CA PRO A 239 -12.56 -5.66 -19.81
C PRO A 239 -12.58 -6.72 -18.69
N ARG A 240 -11.64 -7.66 -18.64
CA ARG A 240 -11.54 -8.64 -17.54
C ARG A 240 -10.91 -8.06 -16.27
N ARG A 241 -10.07 -7.02 -16.43
CA ARG A 241 -9.47 -6.25 -15.32
C ARG A 241 -10.31 -5.04 -14.94
N LYS A 242 -11.19 -4.57 -15.83
CA LYS A 242 -12.34 -3.74 -15.44
C LYS A 242 -13.04 -4.41 -14.27
N LEU A 243 -13.30 -5.72 -14.22
CA LEU A 243 -13.91 -6.33 -13.03
C LEU A 243 -13.03 -6.30 -11.77
N ALA A 244 -11.74 -6.65 -11.85
CA ALA A 244 -10.85 -6.69 -10.67
C ALA A 244 -10.59 -5.30 -10.07
N LEU A 245 -10.47 -4.28 -10.92
CA LEU A 245 -10.31 -2.90 -10.50
C LEU A 245 -11.66 -2.16 -10.32
N LEU A 246 -12.76 -2.53 -10.99
CA LEU A 246 -14.13 -2.04 -10.72
C LEU A 246 -14.63 -2.62 -9.39
N LEU A 247 -14.26 -3.84 -9.00
CA LEU A 247 -14.50 -4.32 -7.63
C LEU A 247 -13.67 -3.53 -6.60
N GLY A 248 -12.59 -2.86 -7.03
CA GLY A 248 -11.85 -1.85 -6.25
C GLY A 248 -12.29 -0.40 -6.49
N GLY A 249 -13.10 -0.11 -7.51
CA GLY A 249 -13.37 1.24 -8.04
C GLY A 249 -14.86 1.64 -8.13
N LEU A 250 -15.79 0.72 -8.44
CA LEU A 250 -17.25 0.96 -8.32
C LEU A 250 -17.70 1.10 -6.86
N LEU A 251 -16.95 0.56 -5.90
CA LEU A 251 -17.18 0.81 -4.48
C LEU A 251 -16.74 2.21 -4.03
N ALA A 252 -16.02 2.96 -4.88
CA ALA A 252 -15.63 4.34 -4.61
C ALA A 252 -16.62 5.37 -5.16
N VAL A 253 -17.56 4.97 -6.04
CA VAL A 253 -18.50 5.89 -6.71
C VAL A 253 -19.96 5.66 -6.31
N GLY A 254 -20.32 4.49 -5.76
CA GLY A 254 -21.68 4.24 -5.25
C GLY A 254 -22.05 4.90 -3.91
N ALA A 255 -21.21 5.79 -3.37
CA ALA A 255 -21.42 6.49 -2.09
C ALA A 255 -21.37 8.03 -2.23
N VAL A 256 -21.68 8.53 -3.43
CA VAL A 256 -22.18 9.89 -3.62
C VAL A 256 -23.48 9.78 -4.42
N GLY A 257 -24.54 9.52 -3.68
CA GLY A 257 -25.94 9.49 -4.08
C GLY A 257 -26.76 9.64 -2.81
#